data_AF-A0A8S2XTI5-F1
#
_entry.id   AF-A0A8S2XTI5-F1
#
_cell.length_a   1.000
_cell.length_b   1.000
_cell.length_c   1.000
_cell.angle_alpha   90.00
_cell.angle_beta   90.00
_cell.angle_gamma   90.00
#
_symmetry.space_group_name_H-M   'P 1'
#
loop_
_entity.id
_entity.type
_entity.pdbx_description
1 polymer ?
#
loop_
_entity_poly.entity_id
_entity_poly.type
_entity_poly.pdbx_seq_one_letter_code
_entity_poly.pdbx_strand_id
1 'polypeptide(L)'
;MSLTLNDIDLPLVVEEKLRRVYGAKYSLKNVLELDPDELIRTTRLKNQDIDLALQCISNTFYPFTRRQMSVWQMIEKERDLITTFSTGCPIMDNTLGGGIRLGQITELYGESGCGKTQLCIQLSLEVQR
;
A
#
# COMPACT_ATOMS: atom_id res chain seq x y z
N MET A 1 -9.08 3.74 -5.03
CA MET A 1 -10.03 3.49 -3.94
C MET A 1 -9.28 3.59 -2.63
N SER A 2 -9.43 4.68 -1.87
CA SER A 2 -8.74 4.82 -0.58
C SER A 2 -9.46 3.95 0.46
N LEU A 3 -8.98 2.72 0.66
CA LEU A 3 -9.41 1.87 1.77
C LEU A 3 -9.15 2.63 3.07
N THR A 4 -10.21 2.92 3.80
CA THR A 4 -10.15 3.59 5.10
C THR A 4 -10.17 2.54 6.20
N LEU A 5 -9.69 2.90 7.40
CA LEU A 5 -9.66 1.97 8.52
C LEU A 5 -11.06 1.48 8.94
N ASN A 6 -12.09 2.24 8.59
CA ASN A 6 -13.49 1.90 8.82
C ASN A 6 -13.96 0.71 7.97
N ASP A 7 -13.18 0.31 6.96
CA ASP A 7 -13.46 -0.83 6.10
C ASP A 7 -12.90 -2.15 6.70
N ILE A 8 -12.17 -2.08 7.82
CA ILE A 8 -11.58 -3.24 8.50
C ILE A 8 -12.50 -3.68 9.64
N ASP A 9 -13.07 -4.89 9.53
CA ASP A 9 -13.89 -5.49 10.58
C ASP A 9 -13.01 -6.04 11.72
N LEU A 10 -12.46 -5.12 12.52
CA LEU A 10 -11.67 -5.45 13.71
C LEU A 10 -12.58 -5.75 14.90
N PRO A 11 -12.22 -6.73 15.76
CA PRO A 11 -12.92 -6.90 17.02
C PRO A 11 -12.89 -5.61 17.85
N LEU A 12 -14.04 -5.19 18.38
CA LEU A 12 -14.21 -3.95 19.17
C LEU A 12 -13.12 -3.76 20.25
N VAL A 13 -12.70 -4.84 20.92
CA VAL A 13 -11.66 -4.82 21.96
C VAL A 13 -10.29 -4.40 21.41
N VAL A 14 -9.97 -4.82 20.19
CA VAL A 14 -8.71 -4.48 19.49
C VAL A 14 -8.77 -3.05 19.01
N GLU A 15 -9.89 -2.65 18.39
CA GLU A 15 -10.09 -1.30 17.88
C GLU A 15 -10.00 -0.25 19.00
N GLU A 16 -10.69 -0.46 20.13
CA GLU A 16 -10.63 0.46 21.27
C GLU A 16 -9.22 0.61 21.83
N LYS A 17 -8.46 -0.48 21.94
CA LYS A 17 -7.08 -0.46 22.45
C LYS A 17 -6.14 0.26 21.50
N LEU A 18 -6.22 -0.01 20.20
CA LEU A 18 -5.43 0.69 19.20
C LEU A 18 -5.79 2.19 19.18
N ARG A 19 -7.08 2.53 19.26
CA ARG A 19 -7.53 3.92 19.29
C ARG A 19 -7.09 4.65 20.55
N ARG A 20 -6.99 3.97 21.70
CA ARG A 20 -6.40 4.53 22.93
C ARG A 20 -4.90 4.81 22.80
N VAL A 21 -4.16 3.92 22.14
CA VAL A 21 -2.70 4.06 21.97
C VAL A 21 -2.35 5.14 20.95
N TYR A 22 -3.01 5.11 19.78
CA TYR A 22 -2.66 5.98 18.65
C TYR A 22 -3.48 7.27 18.61
N GLY A 23 -4.62 7.35 19.30
CA GLY A 23 -5.45 8.55 19.39
C GLY A 23 -5.77 9.13 18.02
N ALA A 24 -5.38 10.39 17.81
CA ALA A 24 -5.55 11.09 16.52
C ALA A 24 -4.67 10.55 15.38
N LYS A 25 -3.64 9.75 15.69
CA LYS A 25 -2.76 9.08 14.71
C LYS A 25 -3.25 7.68 14.36
N TYR A 26 -4.45 7.27 14.79
CA TYR A 26 -4.98 5.96 14.42
C TYR A 26 -5.23 5.91 12.90
N SER A 27 -4.31 5.29 12.18
CA SER A 27 -4.29 5.21 10.72
C SER A 27 -3.72 3.87 10.27
N LEU A 28 -4.12 3.47 9.08
CA LEU A 28 -3.94 2.14 8.52
C LEU A 28 -2.47 1.83 8.33
N LYS A 29 -1.77 2.87 7.87
CA LYS A 29 -0.33 2.88 7.71
C LYS A 29 0.39 2.61 9.02
N ASN A 30 -0.04 3.23 10.12
CA ASN A 30 0.59 3.03 11.43
C ASN A 30 0.32 1.63 12.00
N VAL A 31 -0.83 1.01 11.69
CA VAL A 31 -1.14 -0.35 12.12
C VAL A 31 -0.34 -1.38 11.30
N LEU A 32 -0.14 -1.13 10.00
CA LEU A 32 0.60 -2.01 9.10
C LEU A 32 2.13 -1.90 9.23
N GLU A 33 2.65 -0.75 9.66
CA GLU A 33 4.08 -0.52 9.85
C GLU A 33 4.63 -1.14 11.14
N LEU A 34 3.77 -1.64 12.03
CA LEU A 34 4.20 -2.18 13.32
C LEU A 34 4.52 -3.66 13.23
N ASP A 35 5.63 -4.01 13.90
CA ASP A 35 5.93 -5.40 14.21
C ASP A 35 4.88 -5.95 15.21
N PRO A 36 4.41 -7.19 15.03
CA PRO A 36 3.49 -7.84 15.96
C PRO A 36 3.93 -7.76 17.44
N ASP A 37 5.22 -7.82 17.73
CA ASP A 37 5.75 -7.74 19.09
C ASP A 37 5.62 -6.34 19.70
N GLU A 38 5.72 -5.30 18.87
CA GLU A 38 5.52 -3.92 19.28
C GLU A 38 4.04 -3.64 19.59
N LEU A 39 3.13 -4.27 18.85
CA LEU A 39 1.70 -4.24 19.14
C LEU A 39 1.39 -4.86 20.50
N ILE A 40 1.98 -6.02 20.83
CA ILE A 40 1.81 -6.67 22.16
C ILE A 40 2.24 -5.72 23.28
N ARG A 41 3.46 -5.18 23.17
CA ARG A 41 4.04 -4.31 24.20
C ARG A 41 3.20 -3.06 24.45
N THR A 42 2.68 -2.46 23.39
CA THR A 42 2.01 -1.17 23.48
C THR A 42 0.53 -1.29 23.84
N THR A 43 -0.17 -2.29 23.28
CA THR A 43 -1.63 -2.44 23.45
C THR A 43 -2.02 -3.41 24.58
N ARG A 44 -1.07 -4.19 25.11
CA ARG A 44 -1.32 -5.31 26.06
C ARG A 44 -2.43 -6.24 25.56
N LEU A 45 -2.47 -6.49 24.25
CA LEU A 45 -3.32 -7.50 23.63
C LEU A 45 -2.70 -8.89 23.83
N LYS A 46 -3.54 -9.93 23.83
CA LYS A 46 -3.04 -11.31 23.80
C LYS A 46 -2.61 -11.65 22.37
N ASN A 47 -1.70 -12.62 22.21
CA ASN A 47 -1.29 -13.09 20.87
C ASN A 47 -2.48 -13.47 19.99
N GLN A 48 -3.50 -14.11 20.57
CA GLN A 48 -4.74 -14.46 19.85
C GLN A 48 -5.47 -13.24 19.27
N ASP A 49 -5.53 -12.13 20.00
CA ASP A 49 -6.22 -10.92 19.53
C ASP A 49 -5.43 -10.24 18.39
N ILE A 50 -4.11 -10.34 18.42
CA ILE A 50 -3.21 -9.81 17.39
C ILE A 50 -3.27 -10.67 16.14
N ASP A 51 -3.25 -12.00 16.29
CA ASP A 51 -3.44 -12.92 15.18
C ASP A 51 -4.79 -12.68 14.50
N LEU A 52 -5.86 -12.44 15.27
CA LEU A 52 -7.17 -12.06 14.75
C LEU A 52 -7.11 -10.71 14.04
N ALA A 53 -6.45 -9.71 14.62
CA ALA A 53 -6.30 -8.39 14.00
C ALA A 53 -5.56 -8.48 12.65
N LEU A 54 -4.43 -9.19 12.62
CA LEU A 54 -3.65 -9.44 11.41
C LEU A 54 -4.46 -10.22 10.37
N GLN A 55 -5.28 -11.18 10.80
CA GLN A 55 -6.19 -11.90 9.91
C GLN A 55 -7.26 -10.98 9.33
N CYS A 56 -7.92 -10.14 10.13
CA CYS A 56 -8.92 -9.18 9.66
C CYS A 56 -8.31 -8.18 8.68
N ILE A 57 -7.14 -7.63 9.00
CA ILE A 57 -6.38 -6.74 8.13
C ILE A 57 -6.04 -7.48 6.83
N SER A 58 -5.42 -8.66 6.91
CA SER A 58 -5.07 -9.46 5.74
C SER A 58 -6.28 -9.78 4.86
N ASN A 59 -7.42 -10.15 5.45
CA ASN A 59 -8.66 -10.39 4.71
C ASN A 59 -9.23 -9.13 4.06
N THR A 60 -8.97 -7.95 4.63
CA THR A 60 -9.46 -6.67 4.09
C THR A 60 -8.58 -6.15 2.96
N PHE A 61 -7.25 -6.26 3.08
CA PHE A 61 -6.28 -5.78 2.07
C PHE A 61 -5.96 -6.82 1.00
N TYR A 62 -6.00 -8.09 1.37
CA TYR A 62 -5.77 -9.23 0.50
C TYR A 62 -6.91 -10.24 0.64
N PRO A 63 -8.19 -9.86 0.39
CA PRO A 63 -9.30 -10.82 0.36
C PRO A 63 -9.07 -11.95 -0.66
N PHE A 64 -8.09 -11.76 -1.55
CA PHE A 64 -7.72 -12.59 -2.68
C PHE A 64 -6.76 -13.75 -2.36
N THR A 65 -6.00 -13.72 -1.26
CA THR A 65 -5.00 -14.77 -0.97
C THR A 65 -5.61 -16.09 -0.46
N ARG A 66 -6.90 -16.12 -0.08
CA ARG A 66 -7.55 -17.35 0.43
C ARG A 66 -8.54 -18.04 -0.53
N ARG A 67 -9.08 -17.34 -1.54
CA ARG A 67 -9.92 -18.00 -2.56
C ARG A 67 -9.02 -18.48 -3.69
N GLN A 68 -9.10 -19.75 -4.06
CA GLN A 68 -8.48 -20.23 -5.29
C GLN A 68 -8.99 -19.36 -6.45
N MET A 69 -8.08 -18.63 -7.07
CA MET A 69 -8.37 -17.82 -8.24
C MET A 69 -7.42 -18.22 -9.34
N SER A 70 -7.94 -18.22 -10.56
CA SER A 70 -7.10 -18.44 -11.73
C SER A 70 -6.20 -17.23 -11.97
N VAL A 71 -5.05 -17.46 -12.60
CA VAL A 71 -4.12 -16.39 -13.03
C VAL A 71 -4.86 -15.33 -13.85
N TRP A 72 -5.85 -15.72 -14.66
CA TRP A 72 -6.69 -14.80 -15.43
C TRP A 72 -7.45 -13.80 -14.56
N GLN A 73 -8.08 -14.28 -13.48
CA GLN A 73 -8.81 -13.39 -12.58
C GLN A 73 -7.86 -12.44 -11.83
N MET A 74 -6.62 -12.85 -11.54
CA MET A 74 -5.61 -11.97 -10.94
C MET A 74 -5.28 -10.80 -11.88
N ILE A 75 -5.00 -11.11 -13.16
CA ILE A 75 -4.64 -10.12 -14.17
C ILE A 75 -5.78 -9.11 -14.40
N GLU A 76 -7.03 -9.59 -14.47
CA GLU A 76 -8.20 -8.73 -14.65
C GLU A 76 -8.30 -7.70 -13.52
N LYS A 77 -8.12 -8.14 -12.27
CA LYS A 77 -8.18 -7.26 -11.10
C LYS A 77 -6.98 -6.34 -10.98
N GLU A 78 -5.80 -6.81 -11.35
CA GLU A 78 -4.61 -5.97 -11.36
C GLU A 78 -4.77 -4.82 -12.36
N ARG A 79 -5.35 -5.07 -13.56
CA ARG A 79 -5.62 -4.02 -14.55
C ARG A 79 -6.48 -2.88 -13.99
N ASP A 80 -7.51 -3.20 -13.21
CA ASP A 80 -8.40 -2.20 -12.61
C ASP A 80 -7.73 -1.41 -11.47
N LEU A 81 -6.63 -1.93 -10.91
CA LEU A 81 -5.90 -1.34 -9.79
C LEU A 81 -4.62 -0.61 -10.22
N ILE A 82 -4.12 -0.82 -11.44
CA ILE A 82 -2.93 -0.13 -11.94
C ILE A 82 -3.26 1.34 -12.16
N THR A 83 -2.81 2.15 -11.21
CA THR A 83 -2.78 3.61 -11.33
C THR A 83 -1.38 4.06 -11.71
N THR A 84 -1.26 4.89 -12.74
CA THR A 84 0.02 5.50 -13.17
C THR A 84 0.01 7.01 -12.97
N PHE A 85 1.19 7.63 -12.90
CA PHE A 85 1.36 9.07 -13.05
C PHE A 85 2.29 9.39 -14.21
N SER A 86 2.05 10.51 -14.88
CA SER A 86 2.84 10.93 -16.04
C SER A 86 4.29 11.17 -15.66
N THR A 87 5.18 10.97 -16.64
CA THR A 87 6.58 11.39 -16.56
C THR A 87 6.81 12.82 -17.04
N GLY A 88 5.77 13.48 -17.56
CA GLY A 88 5.87 14.75 -18.28
C GLY A 88 6.38 14.62 -19.72
N CYS A 89 6.64 13.39 -20.20
CA CYS A 89 7.08 13.10 -21.57
C CYS A 89 6.14 12.09 -22.23
N PRO A 90 5.31 12.50 -23.22
CA PRO A 90 4.32 11.62 -23.85
C PRO A 90 4.92 10.36 -24.48
N ILE A 91 6.13 10.45 -25.04
CA ILE A 91 6.83 9.32 -25.66
C ILE A 91 7.18 8.27 -24.59
N MET A 92 7.67 8.74 -23.44
CA MET A 92 8.06 7.86 -22.34
C MET A 92 6.83 7.28 -21.65
N ASP A 93 5.78 8.07 -21.45
CA ASP A 93 4.52 7.58 -20.91
C ASP A 93 3.93 6.47 -21.77
N ASN A 94 3.90 6.66 -23.10
CA ASN A 94 3.42 5.62 -24.01
C ASN A 94 4.29 4.35 -23.95
N THR A 95 5.60 4.51 -23.80
CA THR A 95 6.54 3.37 -23.66
C THR A 95 6.32 2.61 -22.35
N LEU A 96 5.97 3.32 -21.27
CA LEU A 96 5.70 2.74 -19.94
C LEU A 96 4.25 2.25 -19.77
N GLY A 97 3.39 2.43 -20.78
CA GLY A 97 1.98 2.06 -20.72
C GLY A 97 1.11 3.02 -19.91
N GLY A 98 1.38 4.32 -20.00
CA GLY A 98 0.65 5.39 -19.32
C GLY A 98 1.43 6.15 -18.23
N GLY A 99 2.74 5.88 -18.09
CA GLY A 99 3.61 6.53 -17.12
C GLY A 99 4.13 5.58 -16.02
N ILE A 100 4.56 6.14 -14.89
CA ILE A 100 5.14 5.39 -13.77
C ILE A 100 4.02 4.79 -12.92
N ARG A 101 4.09 3.48 -12.64
CA ARG A 101 3.09 2.75 -11.84
C ARG A 101 3.20 3.10 -10.36
N LEU A 102 2.06 3.41 -9.75
CA LEU A 102 1.95 3.59 -8.29
C LEU A 102 1.90 2.23 -7.59
N GLY A 103 2.37 2.19 -6.34
CA GLY A 103 2.40 0.95 -5.53
C GLY A 103 3.47 -0.06 -5.95
N GLN A 104 4.34 0.27 -6.90
CA GLN A 104 5.45 -0.56 -7.36
C GLN A 104 6.77 0.21 -7.30
N ILE A 105 7.87 -0.51 -7.11
CA ILE A 105 9.22 0.08 -7.18
C ILE A 105 9.66 0.06 -8.64
N THR A 106 10.00 1.24 -9.19
CA THR A 106 10.56 1.37 -10.55
C THR A 106 12.04 1.74 -10.45
N GLU A 107 12.90 0.90 -11.02
CA GLU A 107 14.34 1.13 -11.06
C GLU A 107 14.75 1.86 -12.35
N LEU A 108 15.57 2.92 -12.21
CA LEU A 108 16.11 3.69 -13.33
C LEU A 108 17.63 3.51 -13.41
N TYR A 109 18.11 2.82 -14.45
CA TYR A 109 19.53 2.54 -14.66
C TYR A 109 20.05 3.11 -15.99
N GLY A 110 21.36 3.32 -16.09
CA GLY A 110 22.03 3.83 -17.29
C GLY A 110 23.38 4.48 -16.99
N GLU A 111 24.15 4.81 -18.03
CA GLU A 111 25.48 5.43 -17.91
C GLU A 111 25.47 6.80 -17.21
N SER A 112 26.63 7.24 -16.71
CA SER A 112 26.75 8.59 -16.15
C SER A 112 26.38 9.65 -17.19
N GLY A 113 25.62 10.67 -16.81
CA GLY A 113 25.17 11.72 -17.73
C GLY A 113 23.97 11.38 -18.62
N CYS A 114 23.40 10.16 -18.57
CA CYS A 114 22.22 9.81 -19.39
C CYS A 114 20.88 10.44 -18.94
N GLY A 115 20.91 11.33 -17.94
CA GLY A 115 19.72 12.08 -17.50
C GLY A 115 18.93 11.47 -16.33
N LYS A 116 19.41 10.41 -15.65
CA LYS A 116 18.70 9.79 -14.51
C LYS A 116 18.25 10.80 -13.44
N THR A 117 19.17 11.63 -12.97
CA THR A 117 18.88 12.66 -11.96
C THR A 117 17.87 13.69 -12.47
N GLN A 118 17.96 14.07 -13.75
CA GLN A 118 17.01 15.02 -14.36
C GLN A 118 15.61 14.42 -14.43
N LEU A 119 15.50 13.14 -14.77
CA LEU A 119 14.22 12.45 -14.73
C LEU A 119 13.64 12.40 -13.31
N CYS A 120 14.43 12.08 -12.29
CA CYS A 120 13.94 12.10 -10.90
C CYS A 120 13.42 13.49 -10.45
N ILE A 121 14.09 14.56 -10.88
CA ILE A 121 13.64 15.95 -10.61
C ILE A 121 12.33 16.23 -11.35
N GLN A 122 12.23 15.86 -12.63
CA GLN A 122 11.01 16.01 -13.41
C GLN A 122 9.83 15.27 -12.77
N LEU A 123 10.03 14.03 -12.33
CA LEU A 123 8.99 13.25 -11.63
C LEU A 123 8.56 13.93 -10.33
N SER A 124 9.47 14.57 -9.60
CA SER A 124 9.17 15.33 -8.39
C SER A 124 8.28 16.55 -8.65
N LEU A 125 8.35 17.14 -9.85
CA LEU A 125 7.47 18.23 -10.27
C LEU A 125 6.11 17.70 -10.76
N GLU A 126 6.09 16.57 -11.48
CA GLU A 126 4.87 16.03 -12.06
C GLU A 126 3.88 15.54 -10.99
N VAL A 127 4.36 15.00 -9.87
CA VAL A 127 3.51 14.59 -8.75
C VAL A 127 2.82 15.74 -8.01
N GLN A 128 3.18 17.00 -8.31
CA GLN A 128 2.59 18.20 -7.70
C GLN A 128 1.54 18.89 -8.59
N ARG A 129 1.37 18.44 -9.84
CA ARG A 129 0.36 18.98 -10.76
C ARG A 129 -1.00 18.37 -10.50
#